data_AF-A0A371YAD1-F1
#
_entry.id   AF-A0A371YAD1-F1
#
_cell.length_a   1.000
_cell.length_b   1.000
_cell.length_c   1.000
_cell.angle_alpha   90.00
_cell.angle_beta   90.00
_cell.angle_gamma   90.00
#
_symmetry.space_group_name_H-M   'P 1'
#
loop_
_entity.id
_entity.type
_entity.pdbx_description
1 polymer ?
#
loop_
_entity_poly.entity_id
_entity_poly.type
_entity_poly.pdbx_seq_one_letter_code
_entity_poly.pdbx_strand_id
1 'polypeptide(L)'
;MTAPPGSDSPGHELLGCPSAQGLFQQAVCQSAAAAPLFGFPAHYAEAIAEAMLAKLGVPARDLHTVDPARILQAQTEFMVEKQSGEHPECGRMIPFAPLTGGDLLPQPPYEAITDGVGTDVNLAIGTIATHGAERRPGPSRRQAELGTCRPGGT
;
A
#
# COMPACT_ATOMS: atom_id res chain seq x y z
N MET A 1 -3.80 15.15 -0.98
CA MET A 1 -4.66 14.64 0.11
C MET A 1 -4.48 13.14 0.12
N THR A 2 -3.94 12.60 1.21
CA THR A 2 -3.48 11.23 1.38
C THR A 2 -4.68 10.29 1.53
N ALA A 3 -4.65 9.14 0.85
CA ALA A 3 -5.65 8.08 1.03
C ALA A 3 -5.73 7.65 2.51
N PRO A 4 -6.91 7.22 3.00
CA PRO A 4 -7.04 6.71 4.37
C PRO A 4 -6.14 5.47 4.56
N PRO A 5 -5.44 5.36 5.71
CA PRO A 5 -4.61 4.19 5.99
C PRO A 5 -5.52 2.98 6.17
N GLY A 6 -5.42 1.99 5.26
CA GLY A 6 -6.15 0.73 5.39
C GLY A 6 -6.62 0.05 4.10
N SER A 7 -6.37 0.60 2.90
CA SER A 7 -6.74 -0.07 1.63
C SER A 7 -5.55 -0.54 0.79
N ASP A 8 -4.36 -0.66 1.37
CA ASP A 8 -3.19 -1.20 0.68
C ASP A 8 -3.27 -2.72 0.72
N SER A 9 -3.99 -3.28 -0.26
CA SER A 9 -4.07 -4.73 -0.43
C SER A 9 -2.72 -5.25 -0.91
N PRO A 10 -2.06 -6.17 -0.19
CA PRO A 10 -0.70 -6.67 -0.49
C PRO A 10 -0.61 -7.52 -1.77
N GLY A 11 -1.72 -7.65 -2.51
CA GLY A 11 -1.81 -8.55 -3.65
C GLY A 11 -1.10 -8.06 -4.91
N HIS A 12 -0.80 -6.76 -5.01
CA HIS A 12 -0.14 -6.21 -6.20
C HIS A 12 1.39 -6.25 -6.07
N GLU A 13 1.94 -6.21 -4.86
CA GLU A 13 3.37 -6.35 -4.61
C GLU A 13 3.88 -7.76 -5.00
N LEU A 14 3.03 -8.79 -4.83
CA LEU A 14 3.37 -10.15 -5.26
C LEU A 14 3.58 -10.28 -6.77
N LEU A 15 2.95 -9.42 -7.59
CA LEU A 15 3.20 -9.40 -9.04
C LEU A 15 4.64 -9.01 -9.38
N GLY A 16 5.24 -8.13 -8.58
CA GLY A 16 6.63 -7.69 -8.73
C GLY A 16 7.63 -8.51 -7.90
N CYS A 17 7.19 -9.56 -7.21
CA CYS A 17 8.02 -10.39 -6.34
C CYS A 17 8.63 -11.58 -7.12
N PRO A 18 9.96 -11.65 -7.32
CA PRO A 18 10.58 -12.72 -8.11
C PRO A 18 10.36 -14.12 -7.49
N SER A 19 10.37 -14.23 -6.16
CA SER A 19 10.13 -15.51 -5.48
C SER A 19 8.67 -15.97 -5.54
N ALA A 20 7.75 -15.10 -5.97
CA ALA A 20 6.34 -15.43 -6.12
C ALA A 20 5.97 -15.89 -7.55
N GLN A 21 6.93 -15.87 -8.49
CA GLN A 21 6.69 -16.30 -9.87
C GLN A 21 6.29 -17.78 -9.92
N GLY A 22 5.23 -18.07 -10.69
CA GLY A 22 4.65 -19.41 -10.79
C GLY A 22 3.79 -19.85 -9.61
N LEU A 23 3.64 -19.05 -8.53
CA LEU A 23 2.74 -19.39 -7.42
C LEU A 23 1.26 -19.14 -7.75
N PHE A 24 0.98 -18.28 -8.74
CA PHE A 24 -0.36 -17.94 -9.19
C PHE A 24 -0.36 -17.64 -10.70
N GLN A 25 -1.50 -17.91 -11.33
CA GLN A 25 -1.70 -17.71 -12.78
C GLN A 25 -2.64 -16.52 -13.09
N GLN A 26 -3.33 -16.02 -12.07
CA GLN A 26 -4.30 -14.94 -12.20
C GLN A 26 -4.26 -14.05 -10.94
N ALA A 27 -4.44 -12.74 -11.12
CA ALA A 27 -4.51 -11.76 -10.04
C ALA A 27 -5.67 -10.78 -10.27
N VAL A 28 -6.40 -10.43 -9.20
CA VAL A 28 -7.46 -9.42 -9.23
C VAL A 28 -7.13 -8.31 -8.24
N CYS A 29 -6.74 -7.14 -8.76
CA CYS A 29 -6.38 -5.97 -7.97
C CYS A 29 -7.57 -5.00 -7.89
N GLN A 30 -8.24 -4.97 -6.74
CA GLN A 30 -9.39 -4.09 -6.49
C GLN A 30 -8.95 -2.86 -5.69
N SER A 31 -9.36 -1.67 -6.11
CA SER A 31 -9.03 -0.41 -5.45
C SER A 31 -7.52 -0.20 -5.26
N ALA A 32 -6.72 -0.68 -6.22
CA ALA A 32 -5.26 -0.54 -6.17
C ALA A 32 -4.89 0.94 -6.16
N ALA A 33 -4.47 1.45 -5.00
CA ALA A 33 -3.85 2.75 -4.89
C ALA A 33 -2.45 2.67 -5.47
N ALA A 34 -2.04 3.65 -6.28
CA ALA A 34 -0.69 3.72 -6.84
C ALA A 34 0.41 3.98 -5.78
N ALA A 35 0.06 4.02 -4.49
CA ALA A 35 0.89 4.55 -3.42
C ALA A 35 2.01 3.60 -2.93
N PRO A 36 1.86 2.26 -2.87
CA PRO A 36 2.96 1.37 -2.46
C PRO A 36 3.98 1.13 -3.58
N LEU A 37 3.66 1.53 -4.81
CA LEU A 37 4.54 1.32 -5.96
C LEU A 37 5.88 2.05 -5.84
N PHE A 38 5.99 3.12 -5.05
CA PHE A 38 7.23 3.91 -4.97
C PHE A 38 8.32 3.29 -4.11
N GLY A 39 8.04 2.15 -3.46
CA GLY A 39 8.97 1.47 -2.59
C GLY A 39 9.19 2.17 -1.25
N PHE A 40 9.61 1.41 -0.27
CA PHE A 40 9.97 1.89 1.05
C PHE A 40 11.49 1.84 1.19
N PRO A 41 12.23 2.95 1.02
CA PRO A 41 13.68 2.98 1.12
C PRO A 41 14.18 2.57 2.51
N ALA A 42 15.31 1.85 2.53
CA ALA A 42 15.91 1.32 3.76
C ALA A 42 16.16 2.39 4.84
N HIS A 43 16.62 3.59 4.47
CA HIS A 43 16.92 4.65 5.46
C HIS A 43 15.69 5.09 6.27
N TYR A 44 14.49 5.12 5.68
CA TYR A 44 13.27 5.43 6.43
C TYR A 44 12.87 4.27 7.33
N ALA A 45 13.10 3.02 6.90
CA ALA A 45 12.84 1.83 7.72
C ALA A 45 13.76 1.77 8.94
N GLU A 46 15.04 2.08 8.76
CA GLU A 46 16.03 2.17 9.84
C GLU A 46 15.61 3.23 10.86
N ALA A 47 15.28 4.45 10.42
CA ALA A 47 14.81 5.52 11.29
C ALA A 47 13.57 5.12 12.12
N ILE A 48 12.58 4.47 11.49
CA ILE A 48 11.38 3.99 12.20
C ILE A 48 11.74 2.88 13.19
N ALA A 49 12.62 1.95 12.81
CA ALA A 49 13.06 0.87 13.68
C ALA A 49 13.78 1.44 14.92
N GLU A 50 14.67 2.41 14.74
CA GLU A 50 15.37 3.09 15.82
C GLU A 50 14.39 3.83 16.76
N ALA A 51 13.44 4.58 16.20
CA ALA A 51 12.41 5.28 16.98
C ALA A 51 11.55 4.32 17.80
N MET A 52 11.16 3.17 17.22
CA MET A 52 10.39 2.14 17.91
C MET A 52 11.21 1.47 19.03
N LEU A 53 12.47 1.13 18.78
CA LEU A 53 13.35 0.54 19.80
C LEU A 53 13.60 1.51 20.96
N ALA A 54 13.82 2.79 20.66
CA ALA A 54 13.94 3.84 21.66
C ALA A 54 12.66 3.97 22.50
N LYS A 55 11.48 3.95 21.85
CA LYS A 55 10.17 4.01 22.53
C LYS A 55 9.89 2.80 23.42
N LEU A 56 10.35 1.63 23.00
CA LEU A 56 10.22 0.40 23.78
C LEU A 56 11.28 0.28 24.88
N GLY A 57 12.34 1.09 24.81
CA GLY A 57 13.44 1.07 25.78
C GLY A 57 14.27 -0.21 25.72
N VAL A 58 14.32 -0.87 24.55
CA VAL A 58 15.03 -2.14 24.37
C VAL A 58 15.97 -2.08 23.17
N PRO A 59 17.11 -2.78 23.21
CA PRO A 59 17.93 -2.98 22.01
C PRO A 59 17.26 -3.97 21.06
N ALA A 60 17.60 -3.90 19.77
CA ALA A 60 17.02 -4.76 18.72
C ALA A 60 17.06 -6.26 19.06
N ARG A 61 18.18 -6.74 19.62
CA ARG A 61 18.36 -8.14 20.02
C ARG A 61 17.34 -8.64 21.05
N ASP A 62 16.78 -7.75 21.86
CA ASP A 62 15.87 -8.08 22.96
C ASP A 62 14.40 -7.75 22.60
N LEU A 63 14.14 -7.26 21.38
CA LEU A 63 12.78 -6.94 20.92
C LEU A 63 11.82 -8.14 21.01
N HIS A 64 12.34 -9.34 20.75
CA HIS A 64 11.57 -10.59 20.82
C HIS A 64 11.08 -10.95 22.24
N THR A 65 11.62 -10.31 23.29
CA THR A 65 11.18 -10.53 24.68
C THR A 65 10.10 -9.55 25.12
N VAL A 66 9.78 -8.54 24.32
CA VAL A 66 8.77 -7.53 24.65
C VAL A 66 7.37 -8.12 24.44
N ASP A 67 6.46 -7.83 25.38
CA ASP A 67 5.05 -8.19 25.25
C ASP A 67 4.47 -7.61 23.94
N PRO A 68 3.88 -8.43 23.05
CA PRO A 68 3.23 -7.96 21.84
C PRO A 68 2.20 -6.84 22.06
N ALA A 69 1.49 -6.86 23.21
CA ALA A 69 0.55 -5.79 23.55
C ALA A 69 1.26 -4.45 23.74
N ARG A 70 2.47 -4.45 24.33
CA ARG A 70 3.29 -3.23 24.46
C ARG A 70 3.83 -2.78 23.11
N ILE A 71 4.21 -3.70 22.22
CA ILE A 71 4.64 -3.36 20.84
C ILE A 71 3.51 -2.65 20.09
N LEU A 72 2.29 -3.19 20.13
CA LEU A 72 1.12 -2.58 19.48
C LEU A 72 0.75 -1.21 20.07
N GLN A 73 0.87 -1.06 21.39
CA GLN A 73 0.67 0.22 22.05
C GLN A 73 1.71 1.25 21.57
N ALA A 74 3.00 0.88 21.57
CA ALA A 74 4.09 1.74 21.10
C ALA A 74 3.93 2.11 19.62
N GLN A 75 3.46 1.18 18.78
CA GLN A 75 3.15 1.44 17.37
C GLN A 75 2.04 2.49 17.23
N THR A 76 0.99 2.41 18.05
CA THR A 76 -0.12 3.38 18.05
C THR A 76 0.35 4.76 18.50
N GLU A 77 1.13 4.83 19.57
CA GLU A 77 1.76 6.07 20.06
C GLU A 77 2.66 6.70 18.97
N PHE A 78 3.53 5.91 18.36
CA PHE A 78 4.42 6.34 17.28
C PHE A 78 3.65 6.90 16.07
N MET A 79 2.53 6.27 15.69
CA MET A 79 1.69 6.77 14.60
C MET A 79 1.12 8.16 14.87
N VAL A 80 0.72 8.44 16.12
CA VAL A 80 0.23 9.75 16.53
C VAL A 80 1.36 10.79 16.49
N GLU A 81 2.52 10.46 17.05
CA GLU A 81 3.71 11.33 17.05
C GLU A 81 4.20 11.65 15.62
N LYS A 82 4.17 10.66 14.73
CA LYS A 82 4.52 10.86 13.33
C LYS A 82 3.53 11.79 12.62
N GLN A 83 2.24 11.73 12.98
CA GLN A 83 1.22 12.64 12.45
C GLN A 83 1.35 14.06 13.00
N SER A 84 1.83 14.24 14.24
CA SER A 84 2.15 15.55 14.81
C SER A 84 3.49 16.12 14.32
N GLY A 85 4.32 15.31 13.65
CA GLY A 85 5.58 15.72 13.04
C GLY A 85 6.81 15.53 13.94
N GLU A 86 6.71 14.71 14.97
CA GLU A 86 7.77 14.47 15.98
C GLU A 86 8.91 13.56 15.48
N HIS A 87 8.77 12.97 14.28
CA HIS A 87 9.75 12.07 13.66
C HIS A 87 10.01 12.43 12.18
N PRO A 88 10.58 13.61 11.87
CA PRO A 88 10.79 14.07 10.49
C PRO A 88 11.75 13.18 9.69
N GLU A 89 12.72 12.56 10.34
CA GLU A 89 13.67 11.59 9.76
C GLU A 89 12.99 10.31 9.28
N CYS A 90 11.83 9.95 9.84
CA CYS A 90 11.01 8.82 9.38
C CYS A 90 10.25 9.11 8.07
N GLY A 91 10.36 10.32 7.51
CA GLY A 91 9.75 10.69 6.24
C GLY A 91 8.22 10.76 6.26
N ARG A 92 7.62 11.07 5.10
CA ARG A 92 6.17 11.30 4.98
C ARG A 92 5.35 10.04 4.68
N MET A 93 6.00 8.91 4.48
CA MET A 93 5.35 7.67 4.05
C MET A 93 4.64 6.94 5.19
N ILE A 94 3.72 6.02 4.86
CA ILE A 94 3.07 5.17 5.85
C ILE A 94 4.13 4.24 6.43
N PRO A 95 4.38 4.25 7.76
CA PRO A 95 5.33 3.33 8.37
C PRO A 95 4.77 1.91 8.40
N PHE A 96 5.64 0.92 8.62
CA PHE A 96 5.28 -0.51 8.63
C PHE A 96 4.72 -1.01 7.28
N ALA A 97 5.21 -0.44 6.18
CA ALA A 97 4.97 -0.90 4.82
C ALA A 97 6.06 -1.90 4.37
N PRO A 98 5.82 -2.69 3.30
CA PRO A 98 6.83 -3.58 2.73
C PRO A 98 8.12 -2.82 2.34
N LEU A 99 9.27 -3.35 2.75
CA LEU A 99 10.59 -2.82 2.41
C LEU A 99 10.96 -3.18 0.97
N THR A 100 11.47 -2.22 0.20
CA THR A 100 12.13 -2.46 -1.09
C THR A 100 13.64 -2.47 -0.95
N GLY A 101 14.33 -3.22 -1.79
CA GLY A 101 15.79 -3.44 -1.70
C GLY A 101 16.18 -4.66 -0.85
N GLY A 102 15.21 -5.45 -0.39
CA GLY A 102 15.43 -6.71 0.34
C GLY A 102 15.14 -7.94 -0.53
N ASP A 103 15.28 -9.14 0.05
CA ASP A 103 15.19 -10.39 -0.70
C ASP A 103 13.82 -10.63 -1.38
N LEU A 104 12.73 -10.21 -0.74
CA LEU A 104 11.37 -10.38 -1.26
C LEU A 104 11.01 -9.38 -2.36
N LEU A 105 11.43 -8.12 -2.20
CA LEU A 105 11.23 -7.04 -3.17
C LEU A 105 12.58 -6.37 -3.44
N PRO A 106 13.43 -6.96 -4.30
CA PRO A 106 14.78 -6.45 -4.55
C PRO A 106 14.79 -5.04 -5.16
N GLN A 107 13.71 -4.71 -5.86
CA GLN A 107 13.46 -3.39 -6.44
C GLN A 107 11.98 -3.03 -6.27
N PRO A 108 11.59 -1.76 -6.45
CA PRO A 108 10.20 -1.35 -6.42
C PRO A 108 9.32 -2.22 -7.35
N PRO A 109 8.10 -2.62 -6.92
CA PRO A 109 7.24 -3.50 -7.72
C PRO A 109 6.96 -2.97 -9.13
N TYR A 110 6.85 -1.65 -9.33
CA TYR A 110 6.63 -1.08 -10.66
C TYR A 110 7.82 -1.28 -11.61
N GLU A 111 9.06 -1.24 -11.10
CA GLU A 111 10.28 -1.51 -11.87
C GLU A 111 10.33 -2.99 -12.23
N ALA A 112 10.11 -3.88 -11.25
CA ALA A 112 10.07 -5.32 -11.50
C ALA A 112 9.04 -5.72 -12.57
N ILE A 113 7.83 -5.14 -12.50
CA ILE A 113 6.79 -5.40 -13.51
C ILE A 113 7.21 -4.85 -14.88
N THR A 114 7.84 -3.67 -14.91
CA THR A 114 8.37 -3.08 -16.16
C THR A 114 9.46 -3.96 -16.78
N ASP A 115 10.28 -4.60 -15.96
CA ASP A 115 11.32 -5.55 -16.36
C ASP A 115 10.77 -6.94 -16.75
N GLY A 116 9.46 -7.15 -16.65
CA GLY A 116 8.76 -8.33 -17.13
C GLY A 116 8.44 -9.38 -16.06
N VAL A 117 8.67 -9.08 -14.78
CA VAL A 117 8.21 -9.94 -13.67
C VAL A 117 6.68 -9.99 -13.66
N GLY A 118 6.10 -11.19 -13.57
CA GLY A 118 4.65 -11.41 -13.55
C GLY A 118 3.96 -11.27 -14.91
N THR A 119 4.70 -11.23 -16.02
CA THR A 119 4.14 -11.14 -17.39
C THR A 119 3.32 -12.36 -17.81
N ASP A 120 3.49 -13.48 -17.13
CA ASP A 120 2.73 -14.72 -17.31
C ASP A 120 1.42 -14.75 -16.51
N VAL A 121 1.14 -13.74 -15.68
CA VAL A 121 -0.05 -13.66 -14.84
C VAL A 121 -1.17 -12.89 -15.55
N ASN A 122 -2.37 -13.49 -15.63
CA ASN A 122 -3.55 -12.78 -16.10
C ASN A 122 -4.05 -11.78 -15.04
N LEU A 123 -4.02 -10.48 -15.35
CA LEU A 123 -4.35 -9.41 -14.41
C LEU A 123 -5.70 -8.76 -14.72
N ALA A 124 -6.59 -8.70 -13.73
CA ALA A 124 -7.76 -7.83 -13.71
C ALA A 124 -7.57 -6.72 -12.67
N ILE A 125 -7.57 -5.45 -13.08
CA ILE A 125 -7.40 -4.29 -12.20
C ILE A 125 -8.57 -3.32 -12.33
N GLY A 126 -9.04 -2.78 -11.20
CA GLY A 126 -10.15 -1.82 -11.20
C GLY A 126 -10.18 -0.95 -9.95
N THR A 127 -10.79 0.23 -10.07
CA THR A 127 -11.09 1.16 -8.96
C THR A 127 -12.52 1.68 -9.08
N ILE A 128 -13.07 2.25 -8.01
CA ILE A 128 -14.38 2.90 -8.06
C ILE A 128 -14.23 4.33 -8.60
N ALA A 129 -15.13 4.75 -9.49
CA ALA A 129 -15.10 6.08 -10.13
C ALA A 129 -15.15 7.26 -9.13
N THR A 130 -15.61 7.02 -7.90
CA THR A 130 -15.75 8.04 -6.85
C THR A 130 -14.48 8.32 -6.05
N HIS A 131 -13.37 7.61 -6.29
CA HIS A 131 -12.13 7.78 -5.51
C HIS A 131 -11.45 9.16 -5.66
N GLY A 132 -11.97 10.04 -6.54
CA GLY A 132 -11.57 11.46 -6.67
C GLY A 132 -12.72 12.47 -6.54
N ALA A 133 -13.94 12.02 -6.20
CA ALA A 133 -15.13 12.87 -6.12
C ALA A 133 -15.71 12.81 -4.69
N GLU A 134 -15.16 13.63 -3.81
CA GLU A 134 -15.91 14.08 -2.64
C GLU A 134 -17.22 14.70 -3.13
N ARG A 135 -18.37 14.24 -2.61
CA ARG A 135 -19.68 14.81 -2.94
C ARG A 135 -19.66 16.30 -2.61
N ARG A 136 -19.41 17.16 -3.59
CA ARG A 136 -19.97 18.50 -3.56
C ARG A 136 -21.48 18.32 -3.68
N PRO A 137 -22.30 18.84 -2.75
CA PRO A 137 -23.74 18.83 -2.93
C PRO A 137 -24.08 19.74 -4.12
N GLY A 138 -24.26 19.16 -5.29
CA GLY A 138 -24.83 19.78 -6.48
C GLY A 138 -26.34 19.48 -6.54
N PRO A 139 -27.17 20.41 -7.04
CA PRO A 139 -28.61 20.33 -6.87
C PRO A 139 -29.19 19.13 -7.62
N SER A 140 -30.12 18.45 -6.95
CA SER A 140 -30.87 17.31 -7.46
C SER A 140 -31.41 17.57 -8.88
N ARG A 141 -30.94 16.81 -9.87
CA ARG A 141 -31.59 16.73 -11.18
C ARG A 141 -32.18 15.35 -11.41
N ARG A 142 -33.45 15.40 -11.79
CA ARG A 142 -34.39 14.31 -12.04
C ARG A 142 -33.86 13.30 -13.06
N GLN A 143 -34.35 12.07 -12.91
CA GLN A 143 -34.30 11.01 -13.91
C GLN A 143 -34.77 11.50 -15.29
N ALA A 144 -33.97 11.16 -16.31
CA ALA A 144 -34.35 10.89 -17.69
C ALA A 144 -33.22 10.03 -18.26
N GLU A 145 -33.37 9.01 -19.08
CA GLU A 145 -34.47 8.19 -19.56
C GLU A 145 -33.76 6.96 -20.17
N LEU A 146 -34.44 5.80 -20.18
CA LEU A 146 -33.90 4.57 -20.74
C LEU A 146 -33.72 4.68 -22.27
N GLY A 147 -32.53 4.36 -22.76
CA GLY A 147 -32.23 4.17 -24.18
C GLY A 147 -31.68 2.76 -24.41
N THR A 148 -32.54 1.87 -24.87
CA THR A 148 -32.30 0.45 -25.11
C THR A 148 -31.47 0.15 -26.37
N CYS A 149 -30.78 -0.98 -26.31
CA CYS A 149 -30.10 -1.78 -27.32
C CYS A 149 -30.28 -1.46 -28.82
N ARG A 150 -29.13 -1.50 -29.50
CA ARG A 150 -28.94 -1.74 -30.95
C ARG A 150 -29.43 -3.13 -31.36
N PRO A 151 -29.70 -3.35 -32.65
CA PRO A 151 -29.17 -4.54 -33.32
C PRO A 151 -28.34 -4.16 -34.56
N GLY A 152 -27.36 -5.01 -34.88
CA GLY A 152 -26.46 -4.86 -36.03
C GLY A 152 -27.00 -5.48 -37.32
N GLY A 153 -26.17 -5.46 -38.36
CA GLY A 153 -26.34 -6.29 -39.56
C GLY A 153 -26.03 -5.57 -40.87
N THR A 154 -24.88 -5.96 -41.45
CA THR A 154 -24.33 -5.76 -42.82
C THR A 154 -24.19 -4.35 -43.36
#